data_AF-A0A396Q1H8-F1
#
_entry.id   AF-A0A396Q1H8-F1
#
_cell.length_a   1.000
_cell.length_b   1.000
_cell.length_c   1.000
_cell.angle_alpha   90.00
_cell.angle_beta   90.00
_cell.angle_gamma   90.00
#
_symmetry.space_group_name_H-M   'P 1'
#
loop_
_entity.id
_entity.type
_entity.pdbx_description
1 polymer ?
#
loop_
_entity_poly.entity_id
_entity_poly.type
_entity_poly.pdbx_seq_one_letter_code
_entity_poly.pdbx_strand_id
1 'polypeptide(L)'
;MGARNVTKIKICGLRRPEDIQAVNQYFPDYAGFVFAPGKCQITPGQAEKLSRMLNPNICPVGVFVNESEDIICRLADSGVIRAIQFHGQETEEQIHRMKNRFPDIPVIRAVSMKQDHELKRWDASEADYLLLDAGSGGTGHTFDHSLITQAGAIQNHGF
;
A
#
# COMPACT_ATOMS: atom_id res chain seq x y z
N MET A 1 18.66 -20.61 -11.14
CA MET A 1 17.23 -20.71 -11.48
C MET A 1 16.64 -19.33 -11.19
N GLY A 2 16.52 -18.48 -12.20
CA GLY A 2 16.14 -17.08 -12.01
C GLY A 2 14.70 -16.99 -11.49
N ALA A 3 14.46 -16.14 -10.49
CA ALA A 3 13.12 -15.85 -10.01
C ALA A 3 12.29 -15.35 -11.21
N ARG A 4 11.18 -16.03 -11.50
CA ARG A 4 10.19 -15.50 -12.44
C ARG A 4 9.62 -14.25 -11.80
N ASN A 5 9.65 -13.13 -12.52
CA ASN A 5 9.05 -11.89 -12.07
C ASN A 5 7.52 -12.04 -12.20
N VAL A 6 6.88 -12.58 -11.16
CA VAL A 6 5.43 -12.81 -11.14
C VAL A 6 4.76 -11.50 -10.71
N THR A 7 3.82 -11.01 -11.51
CA THR A 7 3.02 -9.84 -11.16
C THR A 7 2.21 -10.11 -9.91
N LYS A 8 2.42 -9.30 -8.87
CA LYS A 8 1.62 -9.33 -7.64
C LYS A 8 0.31 -8.56 -7.82
N ILE A 9 -0.76 -9.05 -7.21
CA ILE A 9 -2.11 -8.49 -7.30
C ILE A 9 -2.53 -7.94 -5.93
N LYS A 10 -3.03 -6.70 -5.91
CA LYS A 10 -3.63 -6.06 -4.73
C LYS A 10 -5.07 -5.67 -4.99
N ILE A 11 -5.98 -6.08 -4.13
CA ILE A 11 -7.36 -5.59 -4.09
C ILE A 11 -7.47 -4.59 -2.93
N CYS A 12 -8.04 -3.40 -3.14
CA CYS A 12 -8.00 -2.30 -2.17
C CYS A 12 -9.41 -1.80 -1.80
N GLY A 13 -9.56 -1.21 -0.62
CA GLY A 13 -10.82 -0.62 -0.17
C GLY A 13 -11.83 -1.63 0.39
N LEU A 14 -11.35 -2.76 0.90
CA LEU A 14 -12.19 -3.80 1.49
C LEU A 14 -12.79 -3.29 2.80
N ARG A 15 -14.09 -3.46 2.97
CA ARG A 15 -14.82 -2.92 4.12
C ARG A 15 -15.93 -3.83 4.64
N ARG A 16 -16.20 -4.93 3.96
CA ARG A 16 -17.28 -5.87 4.30
C ARG A 16 -16.79 -7.31 4.37
N PRO A 17 -17.43 -8.17 5.18
CA PRO A 17 -17.13 -9.61 5.20
C PRO A 17 -17.19 -10.27 3.81
N GLU A 18 -18.11 -9.85 2.95
CA GLU A 18 -18.27 -10.39 1.59
C GLU A 18 -17.05 -10.06 0.71
N ASP A 19 -16.43 -8.89 0.91
CA ASP A 19 -15.18 -8.53 0.22
C ASP A 19 -14.06 -9.51 0.61
N ILE A 20 -14.00 -9.88 1.89
CA ILE A 20 -13.01 -10.83 2.42
C ILE A 20 -13.23 -12.23 1.87
N GLN A 21 -14.49 -12.68 1.82
CA GLN A 21 -14.83 -13.96 1.20
C GLN A 21 -14.41 -14.01 -0.27
N ALA A 22 -14.64 -12.92 -1.02
CA ALA A 22 -14.23 -12.83 -2.41
C ALA A 22 -12.71 -12.91 -2.57
N VAL A 23 -11.92 -12.13 -1.81
CA VAL A 23 -10.45 -12.21 -1.95
C VAL A 23 -9.89 -13.54 -1.46
N ASN A 24 -10.50 -14.18 -0.46
CA ASN A 24 -10.11 -15.52 -0.03
C ASN A 24 -10.33 -16.58 -1.11
N GLN A 25 -11.30 -16.38 -2.01
CA GLN A 25 -11.54 -17.29 -3.14
C GLN A 25 -10.50 -17.12 -4.25
N TYR A 26 -10.08 -15.87 -4.52
CA TYR A 26 -9.20 -15.55 -5.65
C TYR A 26 -7.71 -15.39 -5.29
N PHE A 27 -7.37 -15.42 -3.99
CA PHE A 27 -6.00 -15.40 -3.48
C PHE A 27 -5.10 -14.30 -4.10
N PRO A 28 -5.46 -13.00 -4.04
CA PRO A 28 -4.52 -11.95 -4.38
C PRO A 28 -3.35 -11.92 -3.38
N ASP A 29 -2.21 -11.35 -3.76
CA ASP A 29 -1.07 -11.18 -2.86
C ASP A 29 -1.39 -10.21 -1.70
N TYR A 30 -2.23 -9.20 -1.95
CA TYR A 30 -2.52 -8.13 -0.99
C TYR A 30 -4.01 -7.75 -0.92
N ALA A 31 -4.47 -7.41 0.29
CA ALA A 31 -5.80 -6.88 0.58
C ALA A 31 -5.71 -5.54 1.33
N GLY A 32 -6.25 -4.46 0.77
CA GLY A 32 -6.11 -3.10 1.30
C GLY A 32 -7.28 -2.64 2.18
N PHE A 33 -6.97 -2.22 3.40
CA PHE A 33 -7.85 -1.58 4.37
C PHE A 33 -7.55 -0.07 4.43
N VAL A 34 -8.57 0.76 4.22
CA VAL A 34 -8.39 2.22 4.13
C VAL A 34 -8.76 2.88 5.46
N PHE A 35 -7.81 3.58 6.08
CA PHE A 35 -8.02 4.31 7.34
C PHE A 35 -8.18 5.82 7.14
N ALA A 36 -8.03 6.30 5.90
CA ALA A 36 -8.23 7.69 5.53
C ALA A 36 -9.70 8.06 5.29
N PRO A 37 -10.12 9.32 5.52
CA PRO A 37 -11.47 9.78 5.22
C PRO A 37 -11.91 9.51 3.78
N GLY A 38 -13.09 8.90 3.61
CA GLY A 38 -13.65 8.60 2.29
C GLY A 38 -14.65 7.46 2.28
N LYS A 39 -15.15 7.11 1.08
CA LYS A 39 -16.20 6.07 0.91
C LYS A 39 -15.77 4.67 1.40
N CYS A 40 -14.48 4.38 1.34
CA CYS A 40 -13.91 3.08 1.71
C CYS A 40 -13.28 3.09 3.11
N GLN A 41 -13.42 4.17 3.87
CA GLN A 41 -12.84 4.27 5.21
C GLN A 41 -13.41 3.18 6.13
N ILE A 42 -12.54 2.54 6.91
CA ILE A 42 -12.91 1.65 8.01
C ILE A 42 -12.18 2.04 9.28
N THR A 43 -12.76 1.65 10.42
CA THR A 43 -12.15 1.82 11.74
C THR A 43 -11.16 0.69 12.06
N PRO A 44 -10.19 0.90 12.98
CA PRO A 44 -9.32 -0.17 13.48
C PRO A 44 -10.06 -1.42 13.94
N GLY A 45 -11.16 -1.28 14.67
CA GLY A 45 -11.96 -2.42 15.14
C GLY A 45 -12.70 -3.16 14.01
N GLN A 46 -13.06 -2.48 12.92
CA GLN A 46 -13.57 -3.15 11.72
C GLN A 46 -12.46 -3.90 10.99
N ALA A 47 -11.29 -3.27 10.82
CA ALA A 47 -10.13 -3.89 10.19
C ALA A 47 -9.69 -5.16 10.92
N GLU A 48 -9.67 -5.15 12.26
CA GLU A 48 -9.33 -6.31 13.07
C GLU A 48 -10.29 -7.49 12.81
N LYS A 49 -11.60 -7.23 12.75
CA LYS A 49 -12.60 -8.25 12.44
C LYS A 49 -12.40 -8.82 11.04
N LEU A 50 -12.21 -7.96 10.04
CA LEU A 50 -12.03 -8.36 8.65
C LEU A 50 -10.71 -9.11 8.43
N SER A 51 -9.62 -8.63 9.04
CA SER A 51 -8.30 -9.25 8.95
C SER A 51 -8.28 -10.66 9.56
N ARG A 52 -9.03 -10.91 10.63
CA ARG A 52 -9.18 -12.27 11.19
C ARG A 52 -9.88 -13.25 10.26
N MET A 53 -10.73 -12.76 9.36
CA MET A 53 -11.42 -13.57 8.36
C MET A 53 -10.56 -13.79 7.10
N LEU A 54 -9.52 -12.99 6.92
CA LEU A 54 -8.67 -13.03 5.74
C LEU A 54 -7.76 -14.26 5.78
N ASN A 55 -7.58 -14.90 4.62
CA ASN A 55 -6.65 -16.02 4.50
C ASN A 55 -5.23 -15.57 4.91
N PRO A 56 -4.50 -16.34 5.73
CA PRO A 56 -3.18 -15.94 6.23
C PRO A 56 -2.12 -15.74 5.12
N ASN A 57 -2.33 -16.32 3.93
CA ASN A 57 -1.44 -16.14 2.79
C ASN A 57 -1.68 -14.83 2.04
N ILE A 58 -2.77 -14.09 2.32
CA ILE A 58 -3.05 -12.78 1.73
C ILE A 58 -2.54 -11.70 2.69
N CYS A 59 -1.70 -10.79 2.20
CA CYS A 59 -1.11 -9.73 3.03
C CYS A 59 -2.08 -8.54 3.22
N PRO A 60 -2.57 -8.27 4.45
CA PRO A 60 -3.37 -7.10 4.72
C PRO A 60 -2.51 -5.82 4.70
N VAL A 61 -2.92 -4.82 3.93
CA VAL A 61 -2.23 -3.54 3.76
C VAL A 61 -3.06 -2.45 4.42
N GLY A 62 -2.48 -1.68 5.34
CA GLY A 62 -3.10 -0.47 5.85
C GLY A 62 -2.82 0.71 4.94
N VAL A 63 -3.85 1.42 4.48
CA VAL A 63 -3.74 2.61 3.63
C VAL A 63 -4.03 3.86 4.45
N PHE A 64 -3.05 4.75 4.54
CA PHE A 64 -3.05 5.93 5.40
C PHE A 64 -2.85 7.21 4.59
N VAL A 65 -3.45 8.30 5.08
CA VAL A 65 -3.24 9.66 4.56
C VAL A 65 -3.01 10.57 5.76
N ASN A 66 -1.75 10.95 5.99
CA ASN A 66 -1.33 11.81 7.09
C ASN A 66 -1.81 11.30 8.47
N GLU A 67 -1.84 9.98 8.65
CA GLU A 67 -2.27 9.35 9.89
C GLU A 67 -1.15 9.37 10.94
N SER A 68 -1.53 9.40 12.21
CA SER A 68 -0.61 9.30 13.35
C SER A 68 0.17 7.99 13.36
N GLU A 69 1.46 8.06 13.70
CA GLU A 69 2.31 6.88 13.86
C GLU A 69 1.76 5.93 14.94
N ASP A 70 1.11 6.44 15.99
CA ASP A 70 0.51 5.63 17.04
C ASP A 70 -0.60 4.69 16.54
N ILE A 71 -1.41 5.14 15.58
CA ILE A 71 -2.44 4.29 14.95
C ILE A 71 -1.78 3.24 14.07
N ILE A 72 -0.82 3.65 13.23
CA ILE A 72 -0.11 2.76 12.30
C ILE A 72 0.63 1.66 13.08
N CYS A 73 1.39 2.05 14.11
CA CYS A 73 2.14 1.12 14.95
C CYS A 73 1.20 0.12 15.63
N ARG A 74 0.09 0.56 16.23
CA ARG A 74 -0.86 -0.36 16.88
C ARG A 74 -1.44 -1.39 15.92
N LEU A 75 -1.77 -0.99 14.69
CA LEU A 75 -2.30 -1.89 13.67
C LEU A 75 -1.24 -2.90 13.20
N ALA A 76 0.01 -2.45 13.06
CA ALA A 76 1.13 -3.29 12.66
C ALA A 76 1.54 -4.27 13.78
N ASP A 77 1.71 -3.79 15.01
CA ASP A 77 2.08 -4.58 16.20
C ASP A 77 1.05 -5.70 16.48
N SER A 78 -0.24 -5.43 16.23
CA SER A 78 -1.31 -6.41 16.40
C SER A 78 -1.47 -7.40 15.23
N GLY A 79 -0.72 -7.20 14.14
CA GLY A 79 -0.82 -8.02 12.92
C GLY A 79 -2.10 -7.80 12.11
N VAL A 80 -2.90 -6.77 12.45
CA VAL A 80 -4.08 -6.37 11.66
C VAL A 80 -3.67 -5.90 10.26
N ILE A 81 -2.48 -5.32 10.15
CA ILE A 81 -1.82 -5.04 8.89
C ILE A 81 -0.43 -5.69 8.87
N ARG A 82 0.02 -6.11 7.70
CA ARG A 82 1.36 -6.65 7.44
C ARG A 82 2.05 -5.92 6.29
N ALA A 83 1.53 -4.75 5.91
CA ALA A 83 2.17 -3.78 5.04
C ALA A 83 1.58 -2.39 5.34
N ILE A 84 2.39 -1.34 5.21
CA ILE A 84 1.98 0.04 5.45
C ILE A 84 2.01 0.78 4.13
N GLN A 85 0.90 1.36 3.69
CA GLN A 85 0.82 2.19 2.49
C GLN A 85 0.52 3.64 2.87
N PHE A 86 1.49 4.51 2.58
CA PHE A 86 1.35 5.96 2.70
C PHE A 86 0.82 6.54 1.39
N HIS A 87 -0.26 7.28 1.49
CA HIS A 87 -0.97 7.87 0.35
C HIS A 87 -1.19 9.38 0.51
N GLY A 88 -0.57 9.99 1.54
CA GLY A 88 -0.61 11.41 1.81
C GLY A 88 0.73 12.08 1.58
N GLN A 89 1.03 13.05 2.43
CA GLN A 89 2.22 13.90 2.37
C GLN A 89 3.26 13.54 3.43
N GLU A 90 3.25 12.27 3.88
CA GLU A 90 4.20 11.74 4.86
C GLU A 90 5.65 11.95 4.41
N THR A 91 6.51 12.22 5.39
CA THR A 91 7.91 12.57 5.14
C THR A 91 8.78 11.32 5.06
N GLU A 92 9.95 11.44 4.43
CA GLU A 92 10.91 10.33 4.38
C GLU A 92 11.41 9.94 5.77
N GLU A 93 11.50 10.90 6.71
CA GLU A 93 11.84 10.58 8.10
C GLU A 93 10.77 9.69 8.76
N GLN A 94 9.49 9.89 8.43
CA GLN A 94 8.41 9.02 8.91
C GLN A 94 8.52 7.62 8.29
N ILE A 95 8.80 7.53 6.99
CA ILE A 95 9.02 6.26 6.29
C ILE A 95 10.20 5.50 6.91
N HIS A 96 11.34 6.17 7.09
CA HIS A 96 12.53 5.64 7.74
C HIS A 96 12.23 5.10 9.14
N ARG A 97 11.50 5.85 9.97
CA ARG A 97 11.09 5.40 11.31
C ARG A 97 10.24 4.13 11.27
N MET A 98 9.27 4.05 10.34
CA MET A 98 8.43 2.86 10.22
C MET A 98 9.23 1.63 9.76
N LYS A 99 10.13 1.80 8.79
CA LYS A 99 11.00 0.71 8.32
C LYS A 99 11.92 0.20 9.42
N ASN A 100 12.55 1.10 10.19
CA ASN A 100 13.41 0.71 11.30
C ASN A 100 12.65 0.00 12.42
N ARG A 101 11.42 0.43 12.70
CA ARG A 101 10.58 -0.23 13.71
C ARG A 101 10.08 -1.59 13.23
N PHE A 102 9.74 -1.72 11.96
CA PHE A 102 9.12 -2.90 11.37
C PHE A 102 9.90 -3.40 10.13
N PRO A 103 11.09 -4.00 10.32
CA PRO A 103 11.95 -4.40 9.20
C PRO A 103 11.31 -5.45 8.28
N ASP A 104 10.36 -6.24 8.79
CA ASP A 104 9.66 -7.28 8.04
C ASP A 104 8.30 -6.82 7.45
N ILE A 105 7.88 -5.58 7.72
CA ILE A 105 6.62 -5.02 7.22
C ILE A 105 6.96 -4.05 6.08
N PRO A 106 6.63 -4.39 4.82
CA PRO A 106 6.92 -3.52 3.70
C PRO A 106 6.16 -2.20 3.79
N VAL A 107 6.87 -1.13 3.49
CA VAL A 107 6.33 0.22 3.36
C VAL A 107 6.16 0.56 1.88
N ILE A 108 4.96 1.02 1.52
CA ILE A 108 4.56 1.41 0.17
C ILE A 108 4.33 2.92 0.18
N ARG A 109 5.00 3.65 -0.72
CA ARG A 109 4.76 5.08 -0.93
C ARG A 109 3.94 5.28 -2.20
N ALA A 110 2.74 5.83 -2.08
CA ALA A 110 1.99 6.25 -3.24
C ALA A 110 2.49 7.59 -3.77
N VAL A 111 2.52 7.71 -5.10
CA VAL A 111 3.00 8.89 -5.83
C VAL A 111 1.96 9.26 -6.87
N SER A 112 1.51 10.51 -6.85
CA SER A 112 0.55 11.03 -7.83
C SER A 112 1.26 11.45 -9.11
N MET A 113 0.88 10.85 -10.22
CA MET A 113 1.45 11.15 -11.54
C MET A 113 0.97 12.48 -12.13
N LYS A 114 0.15 13.26 -11.41
CA LYS A 114 -0.38 14.56 -11.89
C LYS A 114 0.59 15.73 -11.69
N GLN A 115 1.69 15.53 -10.97
CA GLN A 115 2.57 16.62 -10.55
C GLN A 115 4.03 16.23 -10.75
N ASP A 116 4.70 16.90 -11.70
CA ASP A 116 6.12 16.68 -12.03
C ASP A 116 7.07 16.78 -10.80
N HIS A 117 6.66 17.48 -9.74
CA HIS A 117 7.45 17.59 -8.52
C HIS A 117 7.37 16.35 -7.61
N GLU A 118 6.32 15.54 -7.70
CA GLU A 118 6.22 14.30 -6.92
C GLU A 118 7.14 13.20 -7.48
N LEU A 119 7.45 13.24 -8.78
CA LEU A 119 8.46 12.37 -9.39
C LEU A 119 9.87 12.60 -8.84
N LYS A 120 10.20 13.79 -8.30
CA LYS A 120 11.50 14.00 -7.64
C LYS A 120 11.56 13.42 -6.22
N ARG A 121 10.41 13.20 -5.57
CA ARG A 121 10.34 12.48 -4.28
C ARG A 121 10.58 10.98 -4.47
N TRP A 122 10.42 10.46 -5.69
CA TRP A 122 10.71 9.09 -6.08
C TRP A 122 12.13 8.66 -5.72
N ASP A 123 13.13 9.38 -6.25
CA ASP A 123 14.53 8.93 -6.24
C ASP A 123 15.14 8.90 -4.84
N ALA A 124 14.55 9.66 -3.90
CA ALA A 124 15.02 9.77 -2.53
C ALA A 124 14.21 8.91 -1.55
N SER A 125 13.18 8.19 -2.01
CA SER A 125 12.30 7.48 -1.09
C SER A 125 12.93 6.19 -0.58
N GLU A 126 12.85 5.99 0.74
CA GLU A 126 13.34 4.76 1.35
C GLU A 126 12.29 3.63 1.34
N ALA A 127 11.08 3.86 0.82
CA ALA A 127 10.02 2.85 0.77
C ALA A 127 10.42 1.59 -0.02
N ASP A 128 9.87 0.44 0.37
CA ASP A 128 10.13 -0.84 -0.30
C ASP A 128 9.42 -0.94 -1.66
N TYR A 129 8.29 -0.26 -1.79
CA TYR A 129 7.54 -0.17 -3.04
C TYR A 129 7.06 1.25 -3.30
N LEU A 130 7.02 1.62 -4.58
CA LEU A 130 6.34 2.81 -5.06
C LEU A 130 5.03 2.40 -5.74
N LEU A 131 3.93 3.06 -5.37
CA LEU A 131 2.62 2.88 -5.99
C LEU A 131 2.31 4.10 -6.85
N LEU A 132 2.30 3.93 -8.16
CA LEU A 132 1.93 4.99 -9.09
C LEU A 132 0.41 5.12 -9.11
N ASP A 133 -0.09 6.25 -8.61
CA ASP A 133 -1.50 6.58 -8.66
C ASP A 133 -1.76 7.66 -9.70
N ALA A 134 -2.83 7.49 -10.49
CA ALA A 134 -3.31 8.51 -11.41
C ALA A 134 -4.02 9.68 -10.67
N GLY A 135 -3.96 9.67 -9.33
CA GLY A 135 -4.64 10.55 -8.41
C GLY A 135 -6.08 10.13 -8.13
N SER A 136 -6.73 10.81 -7.17
CA SER A 136 -8.14 10.61 -6.74
C SER A 136 -8.61 9.18 -6.93
N GLY A 137 -8.00 8.24 -6.21
CA GLY A 137 -8.31 6.82 -6.30
C GLY A 137 -9.81 6.53 -6.37
N GLY A 138 -10.19 5.54 -7.18
CA GLY A 138 -11.59 5.12 -7.34
C GLY A 138 -12.41 5.88 -8.40
N THR A 139 -11.77 6.61 -9.31
CA THR A 139 -12.46 7.31 -10.42
C THR A 139 -12.51 6.52 -11.73
N GLY A 140 -11.74 5.43 -11.87
CA GLY A 140 -11.73 4.61 -13.09
C GLY A 140 -11.03 5.26 -14.29
N HIS A 141 -10.35 6.39 -14.10
CA HIS A 141 -9.56 7.03 -15.15
C HIS A 141 -8.20 6.34 -15.29
N THR A 142 -7.95 5.80 -16.49
CA THR A 142 -6.66 5.26 -16.90
C THR A 142 -5.64 6.38 -17.08
N PHE A 143 -4.40 6.15 -16.61
CA PHE A 143 -3.27 7.05 -16.85
C PHE A 143 -2.61 6.77 -18.20
N ASP A 144 -1.79 7.72 -18.66
CA ASP A 144 -0.96 7.55 -19.84
C ASP A 144 0.22 6.60 -19.53
N HIS A 145 0.17 5.39 -20.10
CA HIS A 145 1.19 4.36 -19.95
C HIS A 145 2.60 4.79 -20.41
N SER A 146 2.72 5.88 -21.19
CA SER A 146 4.01 6.44 -21.61
C SER A 146 4.90 6.84 -20.42
N LEU A 147 4.32 7.19 -19.28
CA LEU A 147 5.02 7.57 -18.04
C LEU A 147 5.70 6.39 -17.32
N ILE A 148 5.26 5.14 -17.57
CA ILE A 148 5.92 3.92 -17.03
C ILE A 148 7.32 3.76 -17.62
N THR A 149 7.53 4.25 -18.85
CA THR A 149 8.84 4.17 -19.53
C THR A 149 9.93 4.97 -18.80
N GLN A 150 9.56 6.05 -18.10
CA GLN A 150 10.49 6.83 -17.27
C GLN A 150 10.81 6.13 -15.93
N ALA A 151 9.84 5.43 -15.35
CA ALA A 151 10.00 4.61 -14.15
C ALA A 151 10.91 3.38 -14.38
N GLY A 152 10.81 2.75 -15.56
CA GLY A 152 11.62 1.59 -15.94
C GLY A 152 13.11 1.87 -16.12
N ALA A 153 13.53 3.14 -16.17
CA ALA A 153 14.94 3.53 -16.24
C ALA A 153 15.67 3.41 -14.90
N ILE A 154 14.93 3.21 -13.79
CA ILE A 154 15.50 3.01 -12.45
C ILE A 154 15.52 1.50 -12.15
N GLN A 155 16.17 0.72 -13.02
CA GLN A 155 16.74 -0.56 -12.63
C GLN A 155 18.13 -0.30 -12.04
N ASN A 156 18.16 0.12 -10.78
CA ASN A 156 19.35 0.02 -9.94
C ASN A 156 18.89 -0.46 -8.55
N HIS A 157 18.53 -1.73 -8.49
CA HIS A 157 19.12 -2.73 -7.59
C HIS A 157 18.28 -4.00 -7.73
N GLY A 158 18.91 -5.09 -8.18
CA GLY A 158 18.27 -6.38 -8.29
C GLY A 158 17.82 -6.88 -6.92
N PHE A 159 16.60 -7.41 -6.84
CA PHE A 159 16.27 -8.85 -6.79
C PHE A 159 14.77 -9.03 -6.98
#